data_AF-A0A0M4FSY7-F1
#
_entry.id   AF-A0A0M4FSY7-F1
#
_cell.length_a   1.000
_cell.length_b   1.000
_cell.length_c   1.000
_cell.angle_alpha   90.00
_cell.angle_beta   90.00
_cell.angle_gamma   90.00
#
_symmetry.space_group_name_H-M   'P 1'
#
loop_
_entity.id
_entity.type
_entity.pdbx_description
1 polymer ?
#
loop_
_entity_poly.entity_id
_entity_poly.type
_entity_poly.pdbx_seq_one_letter_code
_entity_poly.pdbx_strand_id
1 'polypeptide(L)'
;MKNLEQNNIPDYTPASEDVIDMHGEIENKERFQEFLNNVGKAKKDSIRVVKYTEEGDPMLHDLEYDGEVIKSTTDTRRDKFGQGSIISTTCTTIEVVETTERTDYILEGCEDTIDNTVLVTWK
;
A
#
# COMPACT_ATOMS: atom_id res chain seq x y z
N MET A 1 -25.15 -1.00 17.51
CA MET A 1 -25.85 -0.85 16.22
C MET A 1 -24.78 -0.94 15.15
N LYS A 2 -24.75 -2.01 14.35
CA LYS A 2 -23.81 -2.12 13.22
C LYS A 2 -24.28 -1.13 12.15
N ASN A 3 -23.41 -0.22 11.72
CA ASN A 3 -23.73 0.75 10.67
C ASN A 3 -24.14 -0.01 9.40
N LEU A 4 -25.24 0.43 8.80
CA LEU A 4 -25.83 -0.15 7.58
C LEU A 4 -24.95 0.01 6.33
N GLU A 5 -23.80 0.68 6.44
CA GLU A 5 -22.83 0.89 5.35
C GLU A 5 -21.81 -0.25 5.19
N GLN A 6 -21.80 -1.22 6.10
CA GLN A 6 -20.85 -2.34 6.05
C GLN A 6 -21.25 -3.46 5.05
N ASN A 7 -22.39 -3.33 4.36
CA ASN A 7 -23.02 -4.43 3.63
C ASN A 7 -22.80 -4.43 2.10
N ASN A 8 -22.05 -3.50 1.52
CA ASN A 8 -21.75 -3.47 0.08
C ASN A 8 -20.29 -3.03 -0.19
N ILE A 9 -19.32 -3.63 0.50
CA ILE A 9 -17.91 -3.47 0.10
C ILE A 9 -17.71 -4.35 -1.14
N PRO A 10 -17.38 -3.78 -2.31
CA PRO A 10 -17.16 -4.60 -3.50
C PRO A 10 -16.01 -5.55 -3.29
N ASP A 11 -16.15 -6.79 -3.75
CA ASP A 11 -15.04 -7.74 -3.81
C ASP A 11 -13.88 -7.11 -4.58
N TYR A 12 -12.67 -7.35 -4.10
CA TYR A 12 -11.48 -6.92 -4.80
C TYR A 12 -11.26 -7.84 -6.01
N THR A 13 -11.14 -7.22 -7.19
CA THR A 13 -10.70 -7.89 -8.41
C THR A 13 -9.34 -7.29 -8.78
N PRO A 14 -8.25 -8.09 -8.79
CA PRO A 14 -6.93 -7.59 -9.15
C PRO A 14 -6.87 -6.96 -10.54
N ALA A 15 -6.24 -5.79 -10.61
CA ALA A 15 -5.79 -5.22 -11.88
C ALA A 15 -4.42 -5.81 -12.27
N SER A 16 -4.10 -5.81 -13.57
CA SER A 16 -2.85 -6.39 -14.08
C SER A 16 -1.57 -5.74 -13.54
N GLU A 17 -1.67 -4.49 -13.07
CA GLU A 17 -0.56 -3.69 -12.55
C GLU A 17 -0.55 -3.61 -11.01
N ASP A 18 -1.50 -4.25 -10.34
CA ASP A 18 -1.51 -4.26 -8.87
C ASP A 18 -0.26 -5.00 -8.36
N VAL A 19 0.43 -4.41 -7.40
CA VAL A 19 1.58 -5.03 -6.74
C VAL A 19 1.02 -5.90 -5.62
N ILE A 20 1.04 -7.22 -5.81
CA ILE A 20 0.39 -8.15 -4.88
C ILE A 20 1.44 -8.81 -4.01
N ASP A 21 1.32 -8.65 -2.69
CA ASP A 21 2.07 -9.36 -1.66
C ASP A 21 1.20 -10.46 -1.06
N MET A 22 1.52 -11.70 -1.43
CA MET A 22 0.92 -12.91 -0.88
C MET A 22 1.92 -13.60 0.06
N HIS A 23 2.06 -13.06 1.27
CA HIS A 23 2.95 -13.59 2.32
C HIS A 23 4.44 -13.59 1.94
N GLY A 24 4.90 -12.54 1.26
CA GLY A 24 6.27 -12.36 0.81
C GLY A 24 6.52 -12.77 -0.65
N GLU A 25 5.60 -13.52 -1.26
CA GLU A 25 5.59 -13.75 -2.70
C GLU A 25 4.98 -12.54 -3.39
N ILE A 26 5.81 -11.78 -4.10
CA ILE A 26 5.43 -10.47 -4.66
C ILE A 26 5.28 -10.55 -6.18
N GLU A 27 4.05 -10.33 -6.66
CA GLU A 27 3.76 -10.11 -8.07
C GLU A 27 3.96 -8.64 -8.47
N ASN A 28 4.29 -8.39 -9.74
CA ASN A 28 4.51 -7.05 -10.29
C ASN A 28 5.55 -6.21 -9.51
N LYS A 29 6.57 -6.85 -8.93
CA LYS A 29 7.68 -6.16 -8.25
C LYS A 29 8.35 -5.10 -9.13
N GLU A 30 8.44 -5.34 -10.44
CA GLU A 30 9.00 -4.38 -11.40
C GLU A 30 8.18 -3.09 -11.47
N ARG A 31 6.84 -3.19 -11.39
CA ARG A 31 5.94 -2.04 -11.36
C ARG A 31 6.15 -1.19 -10.11
N PHE A 32 6.38 -1.83 -8.96
CA PHE A 32 6.75 -1.16 -7.72
C PHE A 32 8.09 -0.41 -7.84
N GLN A 33 9.10 -1.05 -8.42
CA GLN A 33 10.41 -0.40 -8.66
C GLN A 33 10.30 0.77 -9.63
N GLU A 34 9.46 0.66 -10.66
CA GLU A 34 9.18 1.78 -11.57
C GLU A 34 8.56 2.96 -10.81
N PHE A 35 7.60 2.71 -9.91
CA PHE A 35 7.00 3.75 -9.09
C PHE A 35 8.03 4.49 -8.24
N LEU A 36 8.90 3.76 -7.52
CA LEU A 36 9.97 4.37 -6.72
C LEU A 36 10.90 5.25 -7.58
N ASN A 37 11.26 4.77 -8.77
CA ASN A 37 12.08 5.51 -9.73
C ASN A 37 11.37 6.76 -10.27
N ASN A 38 10.05 6.70 -10.49
CA ASN A 38 9.25 7.84 -10.92
C ASN A 38 9.15 8.89 -9.79
N VAL A 39 8.93 8.46 -8.54
CA VAL A 39 8.97 9.33 -7.35
C VAL A 39 10.32 10.04 -7.24
N GLY A 40 11.43 9.29 -7.32
CA GLY A 40 12.79 9.87 -7.27
C GLY A 40 13.12 10.85 -8.41
N LYS A 41 12.32 10.87 -9.49
CA LYS A 41 12.45 11.78 -10.64
C LYS A 41 11.39 12.88 -10.67
N ALA A 42 10.60 13.04 -9.59
CA ALA A 42 9.46 13.95 -9.56
C ALA A 42 8.45 13.72 -10.72
N LYS A 43 8.35 12.48 -11.21
CA LYS A 43 7.43 12.10 -12.28
C LYS A 43 6.15 11.53 -11.65
N LYS A 44 5.02 12.13 -11.99
CA LYS A 44 3.68 11.68 -11.59
C LYS A 44 3.49 10.19 -11.89
N ASP A 45 3.02 9.45 -10.90
CA ASP A 45 2.73 8.02 -11.01
C ASP A 45 1.77 7.57 -9.91
N SER A 46 1.13 6.41 -10.09
CA SER A 46 0.24 5.82 -9.09
C SER A 46 0.30 4.30 -9.11
N ILE A 47 0.34 3.68 -7.93
CA ILE A 47 0.27 2.23 -7.77
C ILE A 47 -0.75 1.85 -6.71
N ARG A 48 -1.20 0.60 -6.80
CA ARG A 48 -1.88 -0.09 -5.71
C ARG A 48 -1.01 -1.23 -5.25
N VAL A 49 -0.70 -1.24 -3.96
CA VAL A 49 -0.11 -2.39 -3.27
C VAL A 49 -1.23 -3.14 -2.56
N VAL A 50 -1.31 -4.45 -2.76
CA VAL A 50 -2.30 -5.30 -2.11
C VAL A 50 -1.59 -6.32 -1.26
N LYS A 51 -1.84 -6.28 0.04
CA LYS A 51 -1.30 -7.26 0.98
C LYS A 51 -2.42 -8.17 1.46
N TYR A 52 -2.21 -9.47 1.33
CA TYR A 52 -3.16 -10.47 1.83
C TYR A 52 -2.91 -10.78 3.31
N THR A 53 -3.97 -10.81 4.11
CA THR A 53 -3.92 -11.35 5.49
C THR A 53 -3.71 -12.86 5.47
N GLU A 54 -3.35 -13.45 6.62
CA GLU A 54 -3.17 -14.92 6.73
C GLU A 54 -4.42 -15.71 6.33
N GLU A 55 -5.60 -15.14 6.50
CA GLU A 55 -6.89 -15.71 6.11
C GLU A 55 -7.24 -15.50 4.63
N GLY A 56 -6.42 -14.73 3.90
CA GLY A 56 -6.60 -14.44 2.48
C GLY A 56 -7.51 -13.23 2.19
N ASP A 57 -7.78 -12.37 3.17
CA ASP A 57 -8.52 -11.13 2.93
C ASP A 57 -7.55 -10.04 2.38
N PRO A 58 -7.90 -9.32 1.30
CA PRO A 58 -7.02 -8.32 0.71
C PRO A 58 -7.13 -6.96 1.43
N MET A 59 -5.99 -6.41 1.83
CA MET A 59 -5.83 -5.02 2.26
C MET A 59 -5.28 -4.20 1.10
N LEU A 60 -5.98 -3.13 0.71
CA LEU A 60 -5.56 -2.29 -0.42
C LEU A 60 -4.81 -1.06 0.10
N HIS A 61 -3.69 -0.73 -0.52
CA HIS A 61 -2.91 0.45 -0.23
C HIS A 61 -2.60 1.19 -1.53
N ASP A 62 -3.37 2.26 -1.78
CA ASP A 62 -3.23 3.12 -2.94
C ASP A 62 -2.21 4.23 -2.65
N LEU A 63 -1.26 4.42 -3.57
CA LEU A 63 -0.27 5.49 -3.54
C LEU A 63 -0.36 6.31 -4.83
N GLU A 64 -0.67 7.59 -4.69
CA GLU A 64 -0.76 8.53 -5.80
C GLU A 64 0.29 9.64 -5.62
N TYR A 65 1.32 9.65 -6.46
CA TYR A 65 2.36 10.68 -6.44
C TYR A 65 2.09 11.76 -7.50
N ASP A 66 1.97 13.01 -7.07
CA ASP A 66 1.63 14.14 -7.94
C ASP A 66 2.85 14.92 -8.48
N GLY A 67 4.07 14.44 -8.19
CA GLY A 67 5.32 15.12 -8.52
C GLY A 67 5.90 15.93 -7.36
N GLU A 68 5.16 16.09 -6.26
CA GLU A 68 5.62 16.75 -5.04
C GLU A 68 5.34 15.90 -3.80
N VAL A 69 4.13 15.37 -3.66
CA VAL A 69 3.68 14.59 -2.51
C VAL A 69 3.01 13.28 -2.91
N ILE A 70 3.02 12.32 -2.00
CA ILE A 70 2.35 11.02 -2.12
C ILE A 70 1.08 11.06 -1.28
N LYS A 71 -0.07 10.98 -1.94
CA LYS A 71 -1.33 10.68 -1.25
C LYS A 71 -1.41 9.17 -1.04
N SER A 72 -1.45 8.77 0.23
CA SER A 72 -1.52 7.38 0.68
C SER A 72 -2.93 7.08 1.17
N THR A 73 -3.54 5.99 0.70
CA THR A 73 -4.86 5.54 1.16
C THR A 73 -4.87 4.04 1.42
N THR A 74 -5.12 3.65 2.67
CA THR A 74 -5.22 2.26 3.11
C THR A 74 -6.68 1.89 3.33
N ASP A 75 -7.19 0.89 2.62
CA ASP A 75 -8.54 0.33 2.76
C ASP A 75 -8.47 -1.08 3.35
N THR A 76 -8.86 -1.17 4.62
CA THR A 76 -8.89 -2.43 5.40
C THR A 76 -10.29 -3.02 5.53
N ARG A 77 -11.29 -2.48 4.81
CA ARG A 77 -12.70 -2.88 4.98
C ARG A 77 -12.99 -4.34 4.67
N ARG A 78 -12.14 -5.00 3.88
CA ARG A 78 -12.26 -6.42 3.51
C ARG A 78 -11.61 -7.36 4.51
N ASP A 79 -10.68 -6.86 5.32
CA ASP A 79 -10.09 -7.61 6.43
C ASP A 79 -11.11 -7.73 7.55
N LYS A 80 -11.58 -8.96 7.81
CA LYS A 80 -12.60 -9.24 8.81
C LYS A 80 -12.14 -9.00 10.25
N PHE A 81 -10.83 -9.01 10.50
CA PHE A 81 -10.23 -8.85 11.82
C PHE A 81 -9.50 -7.51 11.99
N GLY A 82 -9.30 -6.79 10.88
CA GLY A 82 -8.70 -5.46 10.85
C GLY A 82 -9.61 -4.33 11.33
N GLN A 83 -9.13 -3.09 11.16
CA GLN A 83 -9.87 -1.90 11.59
C GLN A 83 -11.18 -1.68 10.81
N GLY A 84 -11.29 -2.25 9.61
CA GLY A 84 -12.48 -2.12 8.78
C GLY A 84 -12.74 -0.69 8.32
N SER A 85 -11.67 0.10 8.14
CA SER A 85 -11.71 1.54 7.82
C SER A 85 -10.93 1.86 6.56
N ILE A 86 -11.22 3.04 5.99
CA ILE A 86 -10.34 3.70 5.02
C ILE A 86 -9.62 4.82 5.76
N ILE A 87 -8.30 4.85 5.64
CA ILE A 87 -7.45 5.89 6.22
C ILE A 87 -6.62 6.48 5.09
N SER A 88 -6.50 7.80 5.06
CA SER A 88 -5.64 8.50 4.10
C SER A 88 -4.71 9.46 4.83
N THR A 89 -3.51 9.63 4.29
CA THR A 89 -2.52 10.61 4.75
C THR A 89 -1.74 11.13 3.56
N THR A 90 -1.11 12.30 3.69
CA THR A 90 -0.18 12.84 2.70
C THR A 90 1.24 12.66 3.23
N CYS A 91 2.13 12.12 2.42
CA CYS A 91 3.54 11.91 2.75
C CYS A 91 4.44 12.53 1.66
N THR A 92 5.72 12.72 1.96
CA THR A 92 6.65 13.42 1.05
C THR A 92 7.48 12.47 0.18
N THR A 93 7.84 11.30 0.70
CA THR A 93 8.72 10.36 0.01
C THR A 93 8.50 8.93 0.53
N ILE A 94 9.19 7.97 -0.08
CA ILE A 94 9.38 6.62 0.43
C ILE A 94 10.85 6.44 0.79
N GLU A 95 11.12 6.08 2.03
CA GLU A 95 12.43 5.62 2.49
C GLU A 95 12.60 4.12 2.23
N VAL A 96 13.80 3.73 1.79
CA VAL A 96 14.20 2.34 1.57
C VAL A 96 15.19 1.95 2.66
N VAL A 97 14.74 1.13 3.61
CA VAL A 97 15.56 0.67 4.73
C VAL A 97 16.01 -0.76 4.47
N GLU A 98 17.27 -0.93 4.09
CA GLU A 98 17.85 -2.24 3.83
C GLU A 98 18.58 -2.81 5.06
N THR A 99 18.31 -4.08 5.36
CA THR A 99 19.02 -4.87 6.37
C THR A 99 19.64 -6.11 5.75
N THR A 100 20.28 -6.96 6.55
CA THR A 100 20.77 -8.27 6.08
C THR A 100 19.64 -9.25 5.77
N GLU A 101 18.47 -9.08 6.38
CA GLU A 101 17.35 -10.03 6.31
C GLU A 101 16.24 -9.60 5.35
N ARG A 102 16.04 -8.28 5.20
CA ARG A 102 14.93 -7.72 4.42
C ARG A 102 15.18 -6.28 3.99
N THR A 103 14.31 -5.79 3.13
CA THR A 103 14.19 -4.38 2.76
C THR A 103 12.77 -3.91 3.08
N ASP A 104 12.69 -2.85 3.88
CA ASP A 104 11.44 -2.20 4.28
C ASP A 104 11.26 -0.92 3.46
N TYR A 105 10.07 -0.72 2.87
CA TYR A 105 9.70 0.49 2.12
C TYR A 105 8.68 1.27 2.94
N ILE A 106 9.07 2.44 3.44
CA ILE A 106 8.34 3.18 4.47
C ILE A 106 8.00 4.59 3.96
N LEU A 107 6.75 5.02 4.10
CA LEU A 107 6.36 6.41 3.82
C LEU A 107 6.92 7.36 4.88
N GLU A 108 7.52 8.46 4.43
CA GLU A 108 8.17 9.44 5.29
C GLU A 108 7.63 10.85 5.08
N GLY A 109 7.72 11.66 6.14
CA GLY A 109 7.18 13.02 6.17
C GLY A 109 5.65 13.07 6.07
N CYS A 110 4.96 12.09 6.70
CA CYS A 110 3.51 12.02 6.68
C CYS A 110 2.86 13.02 7.65
N GLU A 111 1.70 13.56 7.27
CA GLU A 111 0.92 14.49 8.10
C GLU A 111 0.35 13.80 9.35
N ASP A 112 -0.14 12.57 9.18
CA ASP A 112 -0.67 11.73 10.25
C ASP A 112 0.27 10.58 10.61
N THR A 113 0.31 10.20 11.90
CA THR A 113 1.06 9.04 12.39
C THR A 113 0.22 7.77 12.27
N ILE A 114 0.35 7.07 11.14
CA ILE A 114 -0.30 5.78 10.87
C ILE A 114 0.76 4.71 10.55
N ASP A 115 0.35 3.46 10.28
CA ASP A 115 1.28 2.48 9.71
C ASP A 115 1.69 2.93 8.31
N ASN A 116 2.96 3.31 8.18
CA ASN A 116 3.54 3.87 6.97
C ASN A 116 4.25 2.82 6.12
N THR A 117 4.21 1.55 6.52
CA THR A 117 4.86 0.46 5.79
C THR A 117 4.10 0.18 4.50
N VAL A 118 4.77 0.35 3.35
CA VAL A 118 4.19 0.09 2.02
C VAL A 118 4.40 -1.36 1.62
N LEU A 119 5.64 -1.85 1.74
CA LEU A 119 6.03 -3.18 1.30
C LEU A 119 7.23 -3.64 2.12
N VAL A 120 7.35 -4.95 2.32
CA VAL A 120 8.53 -5.57 2.92
C VAL A 120 8.97 -6.71 2.01
N THR A 121 10.23 -6.72 1.60
CA THR A 121 10.81 -7.82 0.81
C THR A 121 11.88 -8.54 1.62
N TRP A 122 11.69 -9.83 1.87
CA TRP A 122 12.68 -10.68 2.56
C TRP A 122 13.79 -11.12 1.59
N LYS A 123 15.02 -11.27 2.11
CA LYS A 123 16.22 -11.66 1.36
C LYS A 123 16.48 -13.16 1.42
#